data_AF-A0A561EBU1-F1
#
_entry.id   AF-A0A561EBU1-F1
#
_cell.length_a   1.000
_cell.length_b   1.000
_cell.length_c   1.000
_cell.angle_alpha   90.00
_cell.angle_beta   90.00
_cell.angle_gamma   90.00
#
_symmetry.space_group_name_H-M   'P 1'
#
loop_
_entity.id
_entity.type
_entity.pdbx_description
1 polymer ?
#
loop_
_entity_poly.entity_id
_entity_poly.type
_entity_poly.pdbx_seq_one_letter_code
_entity_poly.pdbx_strand_id
1 'polypeptide(L)'
;MELDRTVESIQVGYRVRRDLGDLTELCASIHQLGLLQPITITPDGTLVCGARRLAAVRQLGWGRVKVWITSTVSSRLAEVLAEQHENTARKPLTPTEAAALYTELKRLYAEDAARRQQATQFTADRNPRHQPGSDGGGKLPPPSNPPPDSEATVGKARQQAARAITGRDSSRSLDHVSEVQRLADDPATPKQVREIARRELAGMEADGTVYGHYLTVRAAASTVALGRLADDPAQPEMVRVLAAGELDGLDLGQPPAELVKAAQAAIARATNPSPDDDSEGLRLAAVKHYGLRAFLTTVDEMDGWWRHYDPAEIAAGLSEQQWQRLRDCLDGSVAFIEAIATARTADRSDAGAEDRPPRAATD
;
A
#
# COMPACT_ATOMS: atom_id res chain seq x y z
N MET A 1 21.94 5.91 -27.31
CA MET A 1 22.77 6.72 -28.23
C MET A 1 22.25 6.48 -29.65
N GLU A 2 22.00 7.55 -30.43
CA GLU A 2 21.56 7.45 -31.83
C GLU A 2 22.77 7.30 -32.74
N LEU A 3 22.77 6.27 -33.59
CA LEU A 3 23.84 5.96 -34.53
C LEU A 3 23.24 5.44 -35.84
N ASP A 4 23.93 5.69 -36.95
CA ASP A 4 23.64 4.98 -38.19
C ASP A 4 24.31 3.60 -38.15
N ARG A 5 23.52 2.55 -38.38
CA ARG A 5 24.01 1.17 -38.52
C ARG A 5 23.65 0.62 -39.90
N THR A 6 24.49 -0.29 -40.40
CA THR A 6 24.18 -1.03 -41.62
C THR A 6 23.02 -1.97 -41.34
N VAL A 7 22.04 -2.02 -42.24
CA VAL A 7 20.83 -2.84 -42.06
C VAL A 7 21.15 -4.34 -41.96
N GLU A 8 22.23 -4.76 -42.60
CA GLU A 8 22.77 -6.12 -42.56
C GLU A 8 23.39 -6.49 -41.19
N SER A 9 23.94 -5.53 -40.45
CA SER A 9 24.53 -5.79 -39.13
C SER A 9 23.50 -6.03 -38.03
N ILE A 10 22.21 -5.76 -38.31
CA ILE A 10 21.14 -5.87 -37.32
C ILE A 10 20.61 -7.31 -37.33
N GLN A 11 20.89 -8.01 -36.24
CA GLN A 11 20.51 -9.41 -36.06
C GLN A 11 19.13 -9.47 -35.42
N VAL A 12 18.21 -10.16 -36.09
CA VAL A 12 16.89 -10.43 -35.53
C VAL A 12 17.03 -11.66 -34.64
N GLY A 13 16.96 -11.47 -33.32
CA GLY A 13 17.00 -12.55 -32.34
C GLY A 13 15.80 -13.49 -32.44
N TYR A 14 15.67 -14.42 -31.48
CA TYR A 14 14.52 -15.30 -31.41
C TYR A 14 13.22 -14.48 -31.28
N ARG A 15 12.27 -14.73 -32.19
CA ARG A 15 10.95 -14.07 -32.21
C ARG A 15 9.86 -15.11 -32.31
N VAL A 16 8.90 -15.00 -31.41
CA VAL A 16 7.75 -15.91 -31.32
C VAL A 16 6.80 -15.75 -32.52
N ARG A 17 6.70 -14.54 -33.10
CA ARG A 17 6.04 -14.30 -34.40
C ARG A 17 7.06 -13.96 -35.47
N ARG A 18 7.15 -14.80 -36.49
CA ARG A 18 7.95 -14.55 -37.71
C ARG A 18 7.13 -13.90 -38.83
N ASP A 19 5.81 -14.01 -38.77
CA ASP A 19 4.92 -13.36 -39.71
C ASP A 19 4.74 -11.89 -39.33
N LEU A 20 5.24 -11.01 -40.20
CA LEU A 20 5.22 -9.58 -40.02
C LEU A 20 3.96 -8.94 -40.62
N GLY A 21 3.06 -9.70 -41.24
CA GLY A 21 1.86 -9.19 -41.90
C GLY A 21 2.16 -8.31 -43.12
N ASP A 22 1.15 -7.59 -43.62
CA ASP A 22 1.33 -6.65 -44.74
C ASP A 22 2.15 -5.42 -44.30
N LEU A 23 3.17 -5.12 -45.10
CA LEU A 23 4.10 -4.01 -44.91
C LEU A 23 3.94 -2.95 -46.01
N THR A 24 3.06 -3.13 -46.99
CA THR A 24 2.92 -2.25 -48.16
C THR A 24 2.68 -0.80 -47.76
N GLU A 25 1.71 -0.55 -46.87
CA GLU A 25 1.41 0.80 -46.37
C GLU A 25 2.58 1.41 -45.57
N LEU A 26 3.26 0.59 -44.77
CA LEU A 26 4.40 1.04 -43.97
C LEU A 26 5.60 1.39 -44.85
N CYS A 27 5.86 0.59 -45.89
CA CYS A 27 6.88 0.87 -46.90
C CYS A 27 6.58 2.17 -47.64
N ALA A 28 5.32 2.39 -48.06
CA ALA A 28 4.91 3.64 -48.72
C ALA A 28 5.11 4.85 -47.81
N SER A 29 4.70 4.75 -46.53
CA SER A 29 4.88 5.81 -45.54
C SER A 29 6.36 6.13 -45.29
N ILE A 30 7.21 5.10 -45.12
CA ILE A 30 8.66 5.27 -44.90
C ILE A 30 9.34 5.86 -46.14
N HIS A 31 8.88 5.51 -47.35
CA HIS A 31 9.41 6.07 -48.59
C HIS A 31 9.09 7.57 -48.72
N GLN A 32 7.89 7.99 -48.31
CA GLN A 32 7.45 9.39 -48.42
C GLN A 32 7.96 10.28 -47.28
N LEU A 33 7.94 9.79 -46.04
CA LEU A 33 8.19 10.60 -44.83
C LEU A 33 9.52 10.27 -44.15
N GLY A 34 10.21 9.21 -44.60
CA GLY A 34 11.38 8.67 -43.91
C GLY A 34 11.02 7.87 -42.67
N LEU A 35 12.05 7.37 -41.97
CA LEU A 35 11.86 6.60 -40.74
C LEU A 35 11.68 7.54 -39.55
N LEU A 36 10.42 7.89 -39.24
CA LEU A 36 10.07 8.83 -38.16
C LEU A 36 10.42 8.31 -36.76
N GLN A 37 10.29 7.00 -36.55
CA GLN A 37 10.65 6.36 -35.29
C GLN A 37 11.87 5.46 -35.48
N PRO A 38 13.01 5.75 -34.84
CA PRO A 38 14.22 4.95 -34.99
C PRO A 38 14.03 3.53 -34.45
N ILE A 39 14.84 2.60 -34.98
CA ILE A 39 14.85 1.18 -34.56
C ILE A 39 15.72 1.03 -33.32
N THR A 40 15.35 0.19 -32.36
CA THR A 40 16.14 0.00 -31.13
C THR A 40 16.92 -1.31 -31.18
N ILE A 41 18.22 -1.26 -30.89
CA ILE A 41 19.12 -2.43 -30.88
C ILE A 41 19.98 -2.47 -29.60
N THR A 42 20.50 -3.66 -29.27
CA THR A 42 21.54 -3.83 -28.25
C THR A 42 22.91 -3.39 -28.81
N PRO A 43 23.95 -3.19 -27.97
CA PRO A 43 25.29 -2.82 -28.43
C PRO A 43 25.92 -3.82 -29.40
N ASP A 44 25.57 -5.09 -29.20
CA ASP A 44 25.94 -6.28 -29.96
C ASP A 44 25.16 -6.44 -31.29
N GLY A 45 24.23 -5.53 -31.59
CA GLY A 45 23.51 -5.50 -32.87
C GLY A 45 22.21 -6.30 -32.89
N THR A 46 21.76 -6.81 -31.75
CA THR A 46 20.50 -7.55 -31.66
C THR A 46 19.33 -6.59 -31.68
N LEU A 47 18.36 -6.86 -32.55
CA LEU A 47 17.14 -6.08 -32.67
C LEU A 47 16.27 -6.23 -31.41
N VAL A 48 16.14 -5.13 -30.68
CA VAL A 48 15.17 -4.98 -29.60
C VAL A 48 13.83 -4.67 -30.26
N CYS A 49 13.54 -3.40 -30.57
CA CYS A 49 12.23 -2.98 -31.05
C CYS A 49 12.24 -2.55 -32.52
N GLY A 50 11.20 -2.94 -33.27
CA GLY A 50 10.91 -2.39 -34.60
C GLY A 50 11.16 -3.35 -35.77
N ALA A 51 10.86 -4.65 -35.65
CA ALA A 51 11.08 -5.61 -36.74
C ALA A 51 10.25 -5.29 -37.98
N ARG A 52 9.00 -4.82 -37.84
CA ARG A 52 8.19 -4.37 -38.99
C ARG A 52 8.86 -3.21 -39.73
N ARG A 53 9.43 -2.24 -38.99
CA ARG A 53 10.19 -1.11 -39.56
C ARG A 53 11.50 -1.58 -40.18
N LEU A 54 12.24 -2.47 -39.52
CA LEU A 54 13.46 -3.07 -40.08
C LEU A 54 13.18 -3.83 -41.38
N ALA A 55 12.09 -4.61 -41.41
CA ALA A 55 11.68 -5.36 -42.58
C ALA A 55 11.23 -4.46 -43.73
N ALA A 56 10.47 -3.40 -43.44
CA ALA A 56 10.10 -2.39 -44.44
C ALA A 56 11.34 -1.68 -45.02
N VAL A 57 12.28 -1.27 -44.17
CA VAL A 57 13.56 -0.67 -44.57
C VAL A 57 14.40 -1.63 -45.41
N ARG A 58 14.38 -2.94 -45.09
CA ARG A 58 14.99 -4.00 -45.91
C ARG A 58 14.33 -4.14 -47.28
N GLN A 59 13.00 -4.13 -47.35
CA GLN A 59 12.27 -4.18 -48.63
C GLN A 59 12.54 -2.94 -49.51
N LEU A 60 12.71 -1.78 -48.89
CA LEU A 60 13.05 -0.52 -49.59
C LEU A 60 14.53 -0.43 -50.00
N GLY A 61 15.37 -1.42 -49.66
CA GLY A 61 16.77 -1.48 -50.09
C GLY A 61 17.71 -0.47 -49.41
N TRP A 62 17.39 0.01 -48.21
CA TRP A 62 18.25 0.98 -47.53
C TRP A 62 19.53 0.31 -47.01
N GLY A 63 20.70 0.87 -47.32
CA GLY A 63 21.99 0.36 -46.83
C GLY A 63 22.29 0.69 -45.37
N ARG A 64 21.79 1.83 -44.88
CA ARG A 64 21.98 2.30 -43.49
C ARG A 64 20.66 2.77 -42.91
N VAL A 65 20.49 2.57 -41.62
CA VAL A 65 19.31 3.01 -40.87
C VAL A 65 19.71 3.61 -39.53
N LYS A 66 18.97 4.65 -39.13
CA LYS A 66 19.10 5.26 -37.81
C LYS A 66 18.61 4.30 -36.75
N VAL A 67 19.50 3.96 -35.82
CA VAL A 67 19.20 3.10 -34.69
C VAL A 67 19.50 3.77 -33.37
N TRP A 68 18.75 3.39 -32.37
CA TRP A 68 18.99 3.69 -30.98
C TRP A 68 19.65 2.48 -30.32
N ILE A 69 20.90 2.65 -29.89
CA ILE A 69 21.59 1.63 -29.10
C ILE A 69 21.20 1.81 -27.63
N THR A 70 20.61 0.76 -27.06
CA THR A 70 20.32 0.66 -25.63
C THR A 70 21.31 -0.31 -24.98
N SER A 71 22.20 0.19 -24.13
CA SER A 71 23.16 -0.60 -23.35
C SER A 71 22.62 -0.99 -21.97
N THR A 72 21.38 -0.61 -21.65
CA THR A 72 20.87 -0.50 -20.28
C THR A 72 19.72 -1.45 -19.98
N VAL A 73 19.37 -2.37 -20.89
CA VAL A 73 18.25 -3.30 -20.73
C VAL A 73 18.77 -4.71 -20.90
N SER A 74 18.45 -5.62 -19.97
CA SER A 74 18.77 -7.04 -20.13
C SER A 74 18.19 -7.59 -21.43
N SER A 75 18.88 -8.55 -22.05
CA SER A 75 18.41 -9.23 -23.28
C SER A 75 16.97 -9.71 -23.15
N ARG A 76 16.61 -10.26 -21.99
CA ARG A 76 15.25 -10.74 -21.70
C ARG A 76 14.20 -9.63 -21.62
N LEU A 77 14.49 -8.51 -20.96
CA LEU A 77 13.55 -7.38 -20.88
C LEU A 77 13.40 -6.69 -22.24
N ALA A 78 14.48 -6.61 -23.00
CA ALA A 78 14.47 -6.12 -24.37
C ALA A 78 13.60 -6.99 -25.29
N GLU A 79 13.69 -8.33 -25.18
CA GLU A 79 12.83 -9.27 -25.92
C GLU A 79 11.34 -9.08 -25.61
N VAL A 80 10.95 -9.00 -24.34
CA VAL A 80 9.52 -8.85 -23.97
C VAL A 80 8.97 -7.48 -24.42
N LEU A 81 9.75 -6.41 -24.30
CA LEU A 81 9.35 -5.07 -24.77
C LEU A 81 9.26 -4.98 -26.29
N ALA A 82 10.13 -5.70 -27.01
CA ALA A 82 10.09 -5.83 -28.45
C ALA A 82 8.78 -6.46 -28.94
N GLU A 83 8.36 -7.54 -28.27
CA GLU A 83 7.11 -8.24 -28.57
C GLU A 83 5.90 -7.31 -28.36
N GLN A 84 5.88 -6.52 -27.28
CA GLN A 84 4.79 -5.59 -27.01
C GLN A 84 4.70 -4.45 -28.04
N HIS A 85 5.81 -3.85 -28.43
CA HIS A 85 5.82 -2.77 -29.42
C HIS A 85 5.42 -3.23 -30.84
N GLU A 86 5.55 -4.51 -31.17
CA GLU A 86 5.11 -5.07 -32.45
C GLU A 86 3.62 -5.43 -32.49
N ASN A 87 2.93 -5.41 -31.34
CA ASN A 87 1.55 -5.85 -31.19
C ASN A 87 0.49 -4.76 -31.43
N THR A 88 0.81 -3.66 -32.13
CA THR A 88 -0.14 -2.55 -32.42
C THR A 88 -1.43 -3.00 -33.15
N ALA A 89 -1.48 -4.24 -33.69
CA ALA A 89 -2.60 -4.78 -34.46
C ALA A 89 -3.27 -6.05 -33.86
N ARG A 90 -3.23 -6.29 -32.53
CA ARG A 90 -3.95 -7.41 -31.90
C ARG A 90 -5.27 -7.00 -31.22
N LYS A 91 -6.11 -8.01 -30.98
CA LYS A 91 -7.20 -7.97 -30.00
C LYS A 91 -6.68 -7.43 -28.65
N PRO A 92 -7.45 -6.58 -27.95
CA PRO A 92 -7.06 -6.08 -26.64
C PRO A 92 -6.78 -7.26 -25.69
N LEU A 93 -5.71 -7.16 -24.91
CA LEU A 93 -5.39 -8.14 -23.86
C LEU A 93 -6.56 -8.19 -22.87
N THR A 94 -6.90 -9.39 -22.41
CA THR A 94 -7.79 -9.52 -21.25
C THR A 94 -7.11 -8.97 -20.00
N PRO A 95 -7.87 -8.52 -18.98
CA PRO A 95 -7.29 -8.04 -17.72
C PRO A 95 -6.33 -9.05 -17.07
N THR A 96 -6.66 -10.35 -17.12
CA THR A 96 -5.84 -11.43 -16.56
C THR A 96 -4.54 -11.62 -17.33
N GLU A 97 -4.58 -11.61 -18.67
CA GLU A 97 -3.36 -11.68 -19.50
C GLU A 97 -2.45 -10.46 -19.27
N ALA A 98 -3.05 -9.27 -19.16
CA ALA A 98 -2.32 -8.04 -18.88
C ALA A 98 -1.66 -8.09 -17.49
N ALA A 99 -2.34 -8.65 -16.48
CA ALA A 99 -1.81 -8.80 -15.12
C ALA A 99 -0.67 -9.83 -15.05
N ALA A 100 -0.78 -10.94 -15.78
CA ALA A 100 0.28 -11.95 -15.87
C ALA A 100 1.56 -11.36 -16.49
N LEU A 101 1.45 -10.69 -17.63
CA LEU A 101 2.56 -10.00 -18.28
C LEU A 101 3.16 -8.90 -17.38
N TYR A 102 2.30 -8.17 -16.67
CA TYR A 102 2.70 -7.13 -15.74
C TYR A 102 3.54 -7.68 -14.60
N THR A 103 3.17 -8.84 -14.04
CA THR A 103 3.93 -9.47 -12.97
C THR A 103 5.33 -9.88 -13.45
N GLU A 104 5.46 -10.44 -14.64
CA GLU A 104 6.77 -10.77 -15.23
C GLU A 104 7.60 -9.50 -15.50
N LEU A 105 7.03 -8.49 -16.13
CA LEU A 105 7.73 -7.24 -16.42
C LEU A 105 8.15 -6.49 -15.15
N LYS A 106 7.27 -6.42 -14.14
CA LYS A 106 7.56 -5.79 -12.84
C LYS A 106 8.80 -6.42 -12.20
N ARG A 107 8.91 -7.76 -12.24
CA ARG A 107 10.10 -8.49 -11.77
C ARG A 107 11.34 -8.13 -12.59
N LEU A 108 11.25 -8.17 -13.91
CA LEU A 108 12.39 -7.87 -14.80
C LEU A 108 12.89 -6.43 -14.62
N TYR A 109 11.99 -5.45 -14.46
CA TYR A 109 12.35 -4.06 -14.18
C TYR A 109 13.02 -3.90 -12.82
N ALA A 110 12.56 -4.62 -11.80
CA ALA A 110 13.17 -4.58 -10.48
C ALA A 110 14.59 -5.18 -10.49
N GLU A 111 14.78 -6.34 -11.13
CA GLU A 111 16.09 -6.98 -11.28
C GLU A 111 17.08 -6.10 -12.05
N ASP A 112 16.61 -5.45 -13.10
CA ASP A 112 17.43 -4.56 -13.92
C ASP A 112 17.78 -3.27 -13.18
N ALA A 113 16.85 -2.70 -12.40
CA ALA A 113 17.13 -1.58 -11.50
C ALA A 113 18.18 -1.94 -10.45
N ALA A 114 18.06 -3.12 -9.81
CA ALA A 114 19.03 -3.62 -8.85
C ALA A 114 20.42 -3.78 -9.47
N ARG A 115 20.50 -4.36 -10.69
CA ARG A 115 21.77 -4.51 -11.42
C ARG A 115 22.43 -3.16 -11.72
N ARG A 116 21.65 -2.15 -12.16
CA ARG A 116 22.18 -0.80 -12.43
C ARG A 116 22.74 -0.16 -11.16
N GLN A 117 22.05 -0.32 -10.04
CA GLN A 117 22.50 0.26 -8.77
C GLN A 117 23.81 -0.38 -8.28
N GLN A 118 23.92 -1.71 -8.36
CA GLN A 118 25.17 -2.42 -8.05
C GLN A 118 26.32 -1.92 -8.94
N ALA A 119 26.11 -1.79 -10.26
CA ALA A 119 27.12 -1.28 -11.18
C ALA A 119 27.59 0.14 -10.83
N THR A 120 26.68 1.02 -10.38
CA THR A 120 27.04 2.39 -9.95
C THR A 120 27.79 2.41 -8.60
N GLN A 121 27.53 1.45 -7.72
CA GLN A 121 28.17 1.35 -6.41
C GLN A 121 29.66 0.97 -6.53
N PHE A 122 30.00 0.03 -7.44
CA PHE A 122 31.40 -0.34 -7.71
C PHE A 122 32.22 0.73 -8.45
N THR A 123 31.57 1.67 -9.14
CA THR A 123 32.27 2.85 -9.72
C THR A 123 32.53 3.96 -8.71
N ALA A 124 31.75 4.04 -7.63
CA ALA A 124 31.99 5.02 -6.55
C ALA A 124 33.28 4.68 -5.78
N ASP A 125 33.53 3.39 -5.50
CA ASP A 125 34.76 2.92 -4.83
C ASP A 125 36.02 3.02 -5.70
N ARG A 126 35.89 3.15 -7.03
CA ARG A 126 37.03 3.24 -7.97
C ARG A 126 37.38 4.65 -8.42
N ASN A 127 36.76 5.69 -7.84
CA ASN A 127 37.08 7.07 -8.21
C ASN A 127 38.16 7.66 -7.28
N PRO A 128 39.42 7.85 -7.73
CA PRO A 128 40.51 8.37 -6.88
C PRO A 128 40.37 9.85 -6.51
N ARG A 129 39.23 10.49 -6.84
CA ARG A 129 38.96 11.91 -6.59
C ARG A 129 38.05 12.18 -5.39
N HIS A 130 37.66 11.16 -4.63
CA HIS A 130 37.05 11.40 -3.32
C HIS A 130 38.13 11.74 -2.28
N GLN A 131 38.66 12.97 -2.37
CA GLN A 131 39.23 13.61 -1.18
C GLN A 131 38.08 14.07 -0.28
N PRO A 132 38.13 13.84 1.04
CA PRO A 132 37.21 14.45 1.99
C PRO A 132 37.59 15.92 2.15
N GLY A 133 37.33 16.71 1.12
CA GLY A 133 37.48 18.15 1.09
C GLY A 133 36.14 18.80 1.39
N SER A 134 36.07 19.50 2.50
CA SER A 134 35.03 20.47 2.84
C SER A 134 34.99 21.55 1.76
N ASP A 135 34.11 21.42 0.75
CA ASP A 135 33.66 22.55 -0.05
C ASP A 135 32.21 22.33 -0.52
N GLY A 136 31.42 23.39 -0.31
CA GLY A 136 29.96 23.38 -0.27
C GLY A 136 29.26 22.88 -1.52
N GLY A 137 28.23 22.07 -1.30
CA GLY A 137 27.30 21.61 -2.32
C GLY A 137 26.66 22.76 -3.09
N GLY A 138 27.01 22.87 -4.37
CA GLY A 138 26.20 23.57 -5.36
C GLY A 138 24.81 22.92 -5.44
N LYS A 139 23.78 23.75 -5.57
CA LYS A 139 22.34 23.40 -5.56
C LYS A 139 21.89 22.48 -6.71
N LEU A 140 22.29 21.21 -6.68
CA LEU A 140 21.63 20.13 -7.39
C LEU A 140 21.68 18.91 -6.47
N PRO A 141 20.53 18.31 -6.06
CA PRO A 141 20.58 17.10 -5.26
C PRO A 141 21.28 16.00 -6.08
N PRO A 142 22.17 15.19 -5.49
CA PRO A 142 22.69 14.01 -6.16
C PRO A 142 21.51 13.13 -6.59
N PRO A 143 21.56 12.45 -7.76
CA PRO A 143 20.49 11.56 -8.17
C PRO A 143 20.37 10.49 -7.09
N SER A 144 19.33 10.62 -6.29
CA SER A 144 19.02 9.73 -5.18
C SER A 144 18.64 8.40 -5.83
N ASN A 145 19.61 7.53 -6.05
CA ASN A 145 19.37 6.12 -6.37
C ASN A 145 18.96 5.49 -5.04
N PRO A 146 17.65 5.36 -4.76
CA PRO A 146 17.23 4.85 -3.48
C PRO A 146 17.50 3.33 -3.45
N PRO A 147 17.64 2.70 -2.27
CA PRO A 147 17.99 1.28 -2.16
C PRO A 147 17.15 0.37 -3.08
N PRO A 148 17.66 -0.81 -3.48
CA PRO A 148 17.00 -1.71 -4.43
C PRO A 148 15.58 -2.09 -3.98
N ASP A 149 15.37 -2.20 -2.66
CA ASP A 149 14.09 -2.54 -2.05
C ASP A 149 13.30 -1.32 -1.56
N SER A 150 13.75 -0.11 -1.89
CA SER A 150 13.03 1.10 -1.52
C SER A 150 11.70 1.19 -2.27
N GLU A 151 10.68 1.68 -1.57
CA GLU A 151 9.35 1.91 -2.13
C GLU A 151 9.39 2.79 -3.40
N ALA A 152 10.36 3.70 -3.48
CA ALA A 152 10.59 4.54 -4.65
C ALA A 152 11.12 3.76 -5.87
N THR A 153 12.03 2.79 -5.68
CA THR A 153 12.54 1.92 -6.76
C THR A 153 11.48 0.93 -7.22
N VAL A 154 10.77 0.31 -6.28
CA VAL A 154 9.66 -0.62 -6.55
C VAL A 154 8.50 0.10 -7.26
N GLY A 155 8.18 1.32 -6.83
CA GLY A 155 7.17 2.17 -7.46
C GLY A 155 7.51 2.52 -8.91
N LYS A 156 8.78 2.84 -9.21
CA LYS A 156 9.25 3.11 -10.59
C LYS A 156 9.16 1.87 -11.48
N ALA A 157 9.60 0.71 -11.00
CA ALA A 157 9.51 -0.55 -11.75
C ALA A 157 8.06 -0.91 -12.09
N ARG A 158 7.16 -0.75 -11.11
CA ARG A 158 5.72 -0.94 -11.27
C ARG A 158 5.11 -0.01 -12.33
N GLN A 159 5.44 1.28 -12.31
CA GLN A 159 4.94 2.24 -13.29
C GLN A 159 5.49 1.96 -14.70
N GLN A 160 6.77 1.60 -14.81
CA GLN A 160 7.40 1.22 -16.07
C GLN A 160 6.75 -0.02 -16.68
N ALA A 161 6.50 -1.06 -15.89
CA ALA A 161 5.81 -2.27 -16.32
C ALA A 161 4.38 -1.99 -16.81
N ALA A 162 3.61 -1.18 -16.07
CA ALA A 162 2.23 -0.85 -16.45
C ALA A 162 2.17 -0.05 -17.77
N ARG A 163 3.06 0.93 -17.94
CA ARG A 163 3.16 1.72 -19.18
C ARG A 163 3.60 0.87 -20.37
N ALA A 164 4.47 -0.11 -20.16
CA ALA A 164 4.91 -1.01 -21.22
C ALA A 164 3.78 -1.90 -21.78
N ILE A 165 2.74 -2.18 -21.00
CA ILE A 165 1.63 -3.05 -21.40
C ILE A 165 0.44 -2.25 -21.90
N THR A 166 0.00 -1.26 -21.13
CA THR A 166 -1.26 -0.54 -21.42
C THR A 166 -1.04 0.83 -22.07
N GLY A 167 0.22 1.26 -22.22
CA GLY A 167 0.57 2.61 -22.67
C GLY A 167 0.34 3.72 -21.63
N ARG A 168 -0.29 3.40 -20.49
CA ARG A 168 -0.60 4.35 -19.40
C ARG A 168 -0.20 3.78 -18.05
N ASP A 169 -0.24 4.61 -17.01
CA ASP A 169 -0.06 4.11 -15.64
C ASP A 169 -1.35 3.43 -15.15
N SER A 170 -1.47 2.13 -15.42
CA SER A 170 -2.55 1.25 -14.94
C SER A 170 -2.09 0.34 -13.80
N SER A 171 -1.04 0.72 -13.10
CA SER A 171 -0.33 -0.14 -12.16
C SER A 171 -1.15 -0.57 -10.94
N ARG A 172 -2.12 0.24 -10.50
CA ARG A 172 -3.11 -0.11 -9.46
C ARG A 172 -4.09 -1.18 -9.91
N SER A 173 -4.70 -0.99 -11.07
CA SER A 173 -5.62 -1.97 -11.63
C SER A 173 -4.94 -3.32 -11.86
N LEU A 174 -3.71 -3.34 -12.41
CA LEU A 174 -2.97 -4.58 -12.66
C LEU A 174 -2.56 -5.31 -11.36
N ASP A 175 -2.18 -4.56 -10.31
CA ASP A 175 -1.93 -5.15 -9.00
C ASP A 175 -3.22 -5.76 -8.41
N HIS A 176 -4.38 -5.11 -8.56
CA HIS A 176 -5.66 -5.66 -8.10
C HIS A 176 -6.03 -6.96 -8.80
N VAL A 177 -5.92 -7.02 -10.14
CA VAL A 177 -6.16 -8.27 -10.89
C VAL A 177 -5.18 -9.36 -10.44
N SER A 178 -3.90 -9.03 -10.27
CA SER A 178 -2.88 -9.98 -9.81
C SER A 178 -3.16 -10.49 -8.38
N GLU A 179 -3.70 -9.65 -7.50
CA GLU A 179 -4.12 -10.03 -6.15
C GLU A 179 -5.29 -11.01 -6.20
N VAL A 180 -6.33 -10.71 -6.99
CA VAL A 180 -7.49 -11.60 -7.12
C VAL A 180 -7.10 -12.94 -7.75
N GLN A 181 -6.24 -12.93 -8.77
CA GLN A 181 -5.74 -14.16 -9.38
C GLN A 181 -4.99 -15.04 -8.37
N ARG A 182 -4.14 -14.43 -7.54
CA ARG A 182 -3.47 -15.15 -6.46
C ARG A 182 -4.45 -15.80 -5.48
N LEU A 183 -5.48 -15.06 -5.06
CA LEU A 183 -6.53 -15.61 -4.18
C LEU A 183 -7.33 -16.73 -4.86
N ALA A 184 -7.49 -16.72 -6.18
CA ALA A 184 -8.18 -17.76 -6.93
C ALA A 184 -7.37 -19.06 -7.08
N ASP A 185 -6.05 -18.93 -7.19
CA ASP A 185 -5.12 -20.02 -7.50
C ASP A 185 -4.45 -20.62 -6.26
N ASP A 186 -4.28 -19.86 -5.18
CA ASP A 186 -3.61 -20.31 -3.97
C ASP A 186 -4.44 -21.36 -3.18
N PRO A 187 -3.95 -22.61 -3.04
CA PRO A 187 -4.68 -23.65 -2.31
C PRO A 187 -4.79 -23.38 -0.80
N ALA A 188 -3.96 -22.51 -0.21
CA ALA A 188 -4.08 -22.12 1.19
C ALA A 188 -5.26 -21.15 1.43
N THR A 189 -5.69 -20.42 0.40
CA THR A 189 -6.83 -19.52 0.48
C THR A 189 -8.14 -20.32 0.69
N PRO A 190 -9.03 -19.94 1.62
CA PRO A 190 -10.26 -20.69 1.89
C PRO A 190 -11.14 -20.85 0.65
N LYS A 191 -11.76 -22.04 0.50
CA LYS A 191 -12.49 -22.45 -0.70
C LYS A 191 -13.54 -21.41 -1.15
N GLN A 192 -14.31 -20.86 -0.22
CA GLN A 192 -15.33 -19.85 -0.51
C GLN A 192 -14.72 -18.60 -1.18
N VAL A 193 -13.59 -18.11 -0.66
CA VAL A 193 -12.89 -16.94 -1.22
C VAL A 193 -12.34 -17.24 -2.61
N ARG A 194 -11.80 -18.45 -2.83
CA ARG A 194 -11.32 -18.86 -4.16
C ARG A 194 -12.43 -18.90 -5.20
N GLU A 195 -13.59 -19.43 -4.85
CA GLU A 195 -14.74 -19.51 -5.76
C GLU A 195 -15.26 -18.12 -6.12
N ILE A 196 -15.35 -17.22 -5.15
CA ILE A 196 -15.70 -15.81 -5.40
C ILE A 196 -14.64 -15.16 -6.27
N ALA A 197 -13.34 -15.31 -5.95
CA ALA A 197 -12.25 -14.75 -6.75
C ALA A 197 -12.29 -15.21 -8.22
N ARG A 198 -12.55 -16.50 -8.48
CA ARG A 198 -12.70 -17.03 -9.86
C ARG A 198 -13.89 -16.44 -10.59
N ARG A 199 -15.04 -16.30 -9.91
CA ARG A 199 -16.24 -15.67 -10.48
C ARG A 199 -15.98 -14.21 -10.82
N GLU A 200 -15.40 -13.46 -9.90
CA GLU A 200 -15.13 -12.03 -10.09
C GLU A 200 -14.04 -11.80 -11.15
N LEU A 201 -13.04 -12.68 -11.29
CA LEU A 201 -12.08 -12.62 -12.41
C LEU A 201 -12.77 -12.78 -13.76
N ALA A 202 -13.68 -13.75 -13.90
CA ALA A 202 -14.46 -13.91 -15.12
C ALA A 202 -15.34 -12.68 -15.41
N GLY A 203 -15.85 -12.02 -14.37
CA GLY A 203 -16.54 -10.73 -14.47
C GLY A 203 -15.64 -9.63 -15.02
N MET A 204 -14.43 -9.46 -14.46
CA MET A 204 -13.44 -8.50 -14.94
C MET A 204 -13.11 -8.71 -16.42
N GLU A 205 -12.96 -9.97 -16.85
CA GLU A 205 -12.69 -10.32 -18.25
C GLU A 205 -13.87 -9.97 -19.18
N ALA A 206 -15.10 -10.09 -18.70
CA ALA A 206 -16.31 -9.84 -19.48
C ALA A 206 -16.62 -8.34 -19.65
N ASP A 207 -16.54 -7.55 -18.58
CA ASP A 207 -16.93 -6.13 -18.60
C ASP A 207 -15.76 -5.13 -18.62
N GLY A 208 -14.53 -5.59 -18.36
CA GLY A 208 -13.31 -4.78 -18.36
C GLY A 208 -13.13 -3.87 -17.13
N THR A 209 -14.07 -3.90 -16.19
CA THR A 209 -13.97 -3.18 -14.92
C THR A 209 -13.16 -4.01 -13.92
N VAL A 210 -12.38 -3.35 -13.06
CA VAL A 210 -11.50 -4.07 -12.11
C VAL A 210 -11.87 -3.76 -10.67
N TYR A 211 -12.09 -2.48 -10.36
CA TYR A 211 -12.16 -2.03 -8.97
C TYR A 211 -13.38 -2.58 -8.21
N GLY A 212 -14.56 -2.65 -8.85
CA GLY A 212 -15.77 -3.19 -8.21
C GLY A 212 -15.65 -4.69 -7.91
N HIS A 213 -15.18 -5.47 -8.88
CA HIS A 213 -14.88 -6.89 -8.71
C HIS A 213 -13.82 -7.12 -7.61
N TYR A 214 -12.75 -6.33 -7.62
CA TYR A 214 -11.70 -6.37 -6.59
C TYR A 214 -12.28 -6.15 -5.19
N LEU A 215 -13.12 -5.12 -5.00
CA LEU A 215 -13.75 -4.84 -3.71
C LEU A 215 -14.66 -5.98 -3.26
N THR A 216 -15.38 -6.63 -4.17
CA THR A 216 -16.24 -7.78 -3.87
C THR A 216 -15.41 -8.96 -3.33
N VAL A 217 -14.29 -9.28 -3.99
CA VAL A 217 -13.37 -10.33 -3.51
C VAL A 217 -12.75 -9.93 -2.18
N ARG A 218 -12.33 -8.67 -2.03
CA ARG A 218 -11.75 -8.14 -0.78
C ARG A 218 -12.72 -8.20 0.38
N ALA A 219 -14.00 -7.88 0.15
CA ALA A 219 -15.04 -7.94 1.17
C ALA A 219 -15.21 -9.38 1.65
N ALA A 220 -15.41 -10.31 0.70
CA ALA A 220 -15.53 -11.73 1.00
C ALA A 220 -14.30 -12.27 1.75
N ALA A 221 -13.09 -11.92 1.33
CA ALA A 221 -11.86 -12.33 1.98
C ALA A 221 -11.75 -11.81 3.43
N SER A 222 -12.10 -10.55 3.67
CA SER A 222 -12.11 -9.97 5.02
C SER A 222 -13.19 -10.62 5.90
N THR A 223 -14.42 -10.78 5.41
CA THR A 223 -15.50 -11.42 6.18
C THR A 223 -15.17 -12.87 6.53
N VAL A 224 -14.63 -13.65 5.59
CA VAL A 224 -14.20 -15.02 5.85
C VAL A 224 -13.03 -15.06 6.84
N ALA A 225 -12.09 -14.10 6.76
CA ALA A 225 -11.00 -14.02 7.73
C ALA A 225 -11.52 -13.75 9.16
N LEU A 226 -12.53 -12.89 9.32
CA LEU A 226 -13.17 -12.64 10.61
C LEU A 226 -13.88 -13.89 11.14
N GLY A 227 -14.63 -14.62 10.32
CA GLY A 227 -15.26 -15.88 10.72
C GLY A 227 -14.24 -16.94 11.14
N ARG A 228 -13.11 -17.05 10.42
CA ARG A 228 -12.03 -17.96 10.83
C ARG A 228 -11.39 -17.56 12.15
N LEU A 229 -11.31 -16.27 12.46
CA LEU A 229 -10.83 -15.78 13.75
C LEU A 229 -11.77 -16.21 14.89
N ALA A 230 -13.09 -16.19 14.64
CA ALA A 230 -14.10 -16.66 15.58
C ALA A 230 -14.01 -18.19 15.82
N ASP A 231 -13.78 -18.96 14.76
CA ASP A 231 -13.79 -20.43 14.81
C ASP A 231 -12.45 -21.07 15.20
N ASP A 232 -11.32 -20.34 15.13
CA ASP A 232 -9.98 -20.90 15.32
C ASP A 232 -9.68 -21.17 16.81
N PRO A 233 -9.62 -22.46 17.25
CA PRO A 233 -9.42 -22.79 18.66
C PRO A 233 -8.05 -22.38 19.20
N ALA A 234 -7.08 -22.07 18.34
CA ALA A 234 -5.76 -21.57 18.74
C ALA A 234 -5.78 -20.10 19.19
N GLN A 235 -6.82 -19.35 18.84
CA GLN A 235 -6.97 -17.96 19.25
C GLN A 235 -7.43 -17.84 20.70
N PRO A 236 -7.07 -16.75 21.41
CA PRO A 236 -7.60 -16.45 22.74
C PRO A 236 -9.13 -16.40 22.71
N GLU A 237 -9.78 -16.93 23.76
CA GLU A 237 -11.24 -17.00 23.85
C GLU A 237 -11.90 -15.62 23.65
N MET A 238 -11.34 -14.57 24.25
CA MET A 238 -11.80 -13.19 24.07
C MET A 238 -11.83 -12.77 22.60
N VAL A 239 -10.76 -13.05 21.85
CA VAL A 239 -10.63 -12.70 20.43
C VAL A 239 -11.68 -13.44 19.61
N ARG A 240 -11.95 -14.72 19.93
CA ARG A 240 -12.97 -15.51 19.25
C ARG A 240 -14.38 -14.96 19.48
N VAL A 241 -14.70 -14.62 20.74
CA VAL A 241 -16.02 -14.07 21.12
C VAL A 241 -16.25 -12.71 20.47
N LEU A 242 -15.26 -11.81 20.52
CA LEU A 242 -15.35 -10.50 19.87
C LEU A 242 -15.48 -10.65 18.35
N ALA A 243 -14.69 -11.52 17.72
CA ALA A 243 -14.80 -11.78 16.29
C ALA A 243 -16.18 -12.32 15.89
N ALA A 244 -16.78 -13.19 16.69
CA ALA A 244 -18.13 -13.70 16.46
C ALA A 244 -19.19 -12.58 16.57
N GLY A 245 -19.12 -11.76 17.61
CA GLY A 245 -20.06 -10.64 17.79
C GLY A 245 -19.94 -9.58 16.69
N GLU A 246 -18.72 -9.26 16.27
CA GLU A 246 -18.45 -8.37 15.14
C GLU A 246 -18.97 -8.94 13.81
N LEU A 247 -18.88 -10.25 13.62
CA LEU A 247 -19.41 -10.94 12.45
C LEU A 247 -20.95 -10.88 12.41
N ASP A 248 -21.62 -11.04 13.55
CA ASP A 248 -23.08 -10.95 13.64
C ASP A 248 -23.60 -9.51 13.41
N GLY A 249 -22.81 -8.51 13.80
CA GLY A 249 -23.12 -7.09 13.59
C GLY A 249 -22.82 -6.55 12.18
N LEU A 250 -22.15 -7.33 11.34
CA LEU A 250 -21.76 -6.91 9.98
C LEU A 250 -22.96 -6.90 9.03
N ASP A 251 -23.33 -5.72 8.53
CA ASP A 251 -24.30 -5.60 7.43
C ASP A 251 -23.69 -6.10 6.12
N LEU A 252 -23.99 -7.34 5.73
CA LEU A 252 -23.51 -7.93 4.47
C LEU A 252 -24.19 -7.35 3.22
N GLY A 253 -25.27 -6.59 3.37
CA GLY A 253 -26.02 -5.95 2.27
C GLY A 253 -25.44 -4.61 1.83
N GLN A 254 -24.53 -4.03 2.61
CA GLN A 254 -23.90 -2.75 2.29
C GLN A 254 -22.99 -2.84 1.04
N PRO A 255 -22.66 -1.70 0.39
CA PRO A 255 -21.77 -1.70 -0.76
C PRO A 255 -20.41 -2.35 -0.47
N PRO A 256 -19.79 -3.07 -1.43
CA PRO A 256 -18.54 -3.78 -1.19
C PRO A 256 -17.40 -2.93 -0.61
N ALA A 257 -17.32 -1.65 -0.97
CA ALA A 257 -16.33 -0.71 -0.42
C ALA A 257 -16.49 -0.51 1.10
N GLU A 258 -17.72 -0.29 1.56
CA GLU A 258 -18.01 -0.11 2.99
C GLU A 258 -17.88 -1.43 3.73
N LEU A 259 -18.29 -2.54 3.11
CA LEU A 259 -18.13 -3.87 3.71
C LEU A 259 -16.65 -4.24 3.92
N VAL A 260 -15.76 -3.92 2.98
CA VAL A 260 -14.30 -4.10 3.16
C VAL A 260 -13.81 -3.33 4.38
N LYS A 261 -14.18 -2.05 4.48
CA LYS A 261 -13.76 -1.17 5.57
C LYS A 261 -14.30 -1.66 6.92
N ALA A 262 -15.58 -2.00 6.97
CA ALA A 262 -16.24 -2.52 8.17
C ALA A 262 -15.61 -3.85 8.62
N ALA A 263 -15.43 -4.81 7.72
CA ALA A 263 -14.84 -6.11 8.05
C ALA A 263 -13.37 -6.00 8.49
N GLN A 264 -12.59 -5.10 7.88
CA GLN A 264 -11.20 -4.85 8.33
C GLN A 264 -11.15 -4.17 9.70
N ALA A 265 -12.04 -3.22 9.97
CA ALA A 265 -12.16 -2.59 11.28
C ALA A 265 -12.59 -3.60 12.36
N ALA A 266 -13.54 -4.48 12.04
CA ALA A 266 -13.95 -5.59 12.90
C ALA A 266 -12.79 -6.54 13.24
N ILE A 267 -12.01 -6.96 12.24
CA ILE A 267 -10.80 -7.77 12.48
C ILE A 267 -9.82 -7.02 13.39
N ALA A 268 -9.62 -5.72 13.15
CA ALA A 268 -8.71 -4.91 13.96
C ALA A 268 -9.18 -4.81 15.42
N ARG A 269 -10.48 -4.62 15.66
CA ARG A 269 -11.04 -4.59 17.03
C ARG A 269 -10.96 -5.95 17.72
N ALA A 270 -11.27 -7.03 17.00
CA ALA A 270 -11.19 -8.38 17.54
C ALA A 270 -9.75 -8.81 17.87
N THR A 271 -8.77 -8.43 17.04
CA THR A 271 -7.36 -8.85 17.21
C THR A 271 -6.55 -7.91 18.10
N ASN A 272 -6.85 -6.61 18.05
CA ASN A 272 -6.28 -5.58 18.91
C ASN A 272 -7.43 -4.86 19.61
N PRO A 273 -8.06 -5.49 20.61
CA PRO A 273 -9.05 -4.83 21.42
C PRO A 273 -8.40 -3.59 22.06
N SER A 274 -8.82 -2.41 21.61
CA SER A 274 -8.49 -1.18 22.30
C SER A 274 -9.25 -1.21 23.63
N PRO A 275 -8.68 -0.74 24.74
CA PRO A 275 -9.34 -0.82 26.05
C PRO A 275 -10.65 -0.01 26.16
N ASP A 276 -11.06 0.71 25.11
CA ASP A 276 -12.14 1.69 25.08
C ASP A 276 -13.31 1.32 24.15
N ASP A 277 -13.31 0.16 23.48
CA ASP A 277 -14.36 -0.19 22.51
C ASP A 277 -15.05 -1.52 22.89
N ASP A 278 -15.89 -1.47 23.93
CA ASP A 278 -16.89 -2.51 24.21
C ASP A 278 -18.26 -1.86 24.46
N SER A 279 -19.22 -2.26 23.62
CA SER A 279 -20.65 -2.10 23.83
C SER A 279 -21.12 -2.93 25.03
N GLU A 280 -21.86 -2.26 25.93
CA GLU A 280 -22.80 -2.83 26.90
C GLU A 280 -22.38 -4.08 27.70
N GLY A 281 -21.59 -3.89 28.75
CA GLY A 281 -21.46 -4.89 29.82
C GLY A 281 -20.42 -4.50 30.87
N LEU A 282 -20.88 -4.16 32.07
CA LEU A 282 -20.12 -3.93 33.32
C LEU A 282 -18.63 -3.57 33.16
N ARG A 283 -18.35 -2.26 33.21
CA ARG A 283 -17.00 -1.70 33.35
C ARG A 283 -16.38 -2.04 34.71
N LEU A 284 -15.26 -2.76 34.71
CA LEU A 284 -14.16 -2.49 35.64
C LEU A 284 -12.90 -2.23 34.80
N ALA A 285 -12.66 -0.97 34.48
CA ALA A 285 -11.38 -0.54 33.93
C ALA A 285 -10.29 -0.74 34.98
N ALA A 286 -9.11 -1.21 34.58
CA ALA A 286 -7.92 -1.07 35.41
C ALA A 286 -7.64 0.42 35.57
N VAL A 287 -7.79 0.92 36.80
CA VAL A 287 -7.62 2.33 37.15
C VAL A 287 -6.17 2.75 36.85
N LYS A 288 -5.98 3.62 35.87
CA LYS A 288 -4.69 4.27 35.61
C LYS A 288 -4.54 5.45 36.58
N HIS A 289 -3.51 5.44 37.41
CA HIS A 289 -3.20 6.55 38.31
C HIS A 289 -2.37 7.61 37.59
N TYR A 290 -2.96 8.76 37.33
CA TYR A 290 -2.27 9.92 36.78
C TYR A 290 -1.63 10.76 37.89
N GLY A 291 -0.47 11.36 37.63
CA GLY A 291 0.22 12.22 38.59
C GLY A 291 -0.44 13.59 38.77
N LEU A 292 -0.07 14.31 39.83
CA LEU A 292 -0.65 15.60 40.24
C LEU A 292 -0.75 16.64 39.10
N ARG A 293 0.26 16.70 38.21
CA ARG A 293 0.26 17.66 37.10
C ARG A 293 -0.88 17.42 36.12
N ALA A 294 -1.13 16.16 35.78
CA ALA A 294 -2.22 15.80 34.88
C ALA A 294 -3.57 16.07 35.55
N PHE A 295 -3.71 15.79 36.86
CA PHE A 295 -4.91 16.10 37.62
C PHE A 295 -5.21 17.62 37.65
N LEU A 296 -4.20 18.46 37.91
CA LEU A 296 -4.38 19.92 37.90
C LEU A 296 -4.75 20.45 36.51
N THR A 297 -4.16 19.90 35.45
CA THR A 297 -4.56 20.23 34.07
C THR A 297 -6.03 19.90 33.83
N THR A 298 -6.51 18.73 34.27
CA THR A 298 -7.94 18.38 34.17
C THR A 298 -8.83 19.34 34.97
N VAL A 299 -8.42 19.76 36.16
CA VAL A 299 -9.18 20.73 36.97
C VAL A 299 -9.25 22.09 36.27
N ASP A 300 -8.14 22.57 35.72
CA ASP A 300 -8.09 23.85 35.00
C ASP A 300 -8.94 23.81 33.72
N GLU A 301 -8.94 22.69 32.99
CA GLU A 301 -9.78 22.49 31.80
C GLU A 301 -11.28 22.45 32.13
N MET A 302 -11.63 21.96 33.32
CA MET A 302 -13.01 21.92 33.81
C MET A 302 -13.42 23.22 34.52
N ASP A 303 -12.55 24.22 34.67
CA ASP A 303 -12.96 25.46 35.31
C ASP A 303 -13.88 26.27 34.40
N GLY A 304 -15.04 26.66 34.94
CA GLY A 304 -15.96 27.57 34.28
C GLY A 304 -16.72 27.01 33.07
N TRP A 305 -16.59 25.71 32.73
CA TRP A 305 -17.23 25.13 31.55
C TRP A 305 -18.76 25.34 31.52
N TRP A 306 -19.40 25.30 32.69
CA TRP A 306 -20.84 25.48 32.86
C TRP A 306 -21.34 26.87 32.47
N ARG A 307 -20.45 27.87 32.35
CA ARG A 307 -20.80 29.22 31.89
C ARG A 307 -21.11 29.29 30.39
N HIS A 308 -20.75 28.25 29.64
CA HIS A 308 -20.94 28.18 28.19
C HIS A 308 -22.28 27.55 27.77
N TYR A 309 -23.10 27.10 28.73
CA TYR A 309 -24.33 26.38 28.45
C TYR A 309 -25.52 27.00 29.17
N ASP A 310 -26.66 27.08 28.49
CA ASP A 310 -27.94 27.47 29.09
C ASP A 310 -28.62 26.25 29.74
N PRO A 311 -28.87 26.24 31.05
CA PRO A 311 -29.53 25.13 31.73
C PRO A 311 -30.91 24.78 31.15
N ALA A 312 -31.68 25.75 30.65
CA ALA A 312 -33.01 25.50 30.10
C ALA A 312 -32.95 24.80 28.74
N GLU A 313 -31.96 25.16 27.91
CA GLU A 313 -31.71 24.51 26.61
C GLU A 313 -31.23 23.07 26.80
N ILE A 314 -30.30 22.85 27.73
CA ILE A 314 -29.77 21.52 28.04
C ILE A 314 -30.87 20.64 28.63
N ALA A 315 -31.68 21.14 29.56
CA ALA A 315 -32.77 20.38 30.17
C ALA A 315 -33.83 19.91 29.15
N ALA A 316 -34.09 20.72 28.11
CA ALA A 316 -35.03 20.35 27.05
C ALA A 316 -34.52 19.23 26.12
N GLY A 317 -33.19 19.13 25.95
CA GLY A 317 -32.54 18.14 25.07
C GLY A 317 -32.03 16.88 25.76
N LEU A 318 -32.05 16.82 27.09
CA LEU A 318 -31.46 15.73 27.86
C LEU A 318 -32.45 14.56 28.03
N SER A 319 -32.02 13.34 27.74
CA SER A 319 -32.77 12.14 28.14
C SER A 319 -32.55 11.80 29.62
N GLU A 320 -33.50 11.09 30.23
CA GLU A 320 -33.40 10.64 31.62
C GLU A 320 -32.14 9.79 31.87
N GLN A 321 -31.75 8.96 30.90
CA GLN A 321 -30.53 8.16 31.01
C GLN A 321 -29.26 9.02 30.98
N GLN A 322 -29.23 10.08 30.16
CA GLN A 322 -28.10 11.02 30.11
C GLN A 322 -28.05 11.88 31.38
N TRP A 323 -29.21 12.26 31.92
CA TRP A 323 -29.32 12.95 33.20
C TRP A 323 -28.74 12.12 34.35
N GLN A 324 -29.12 10.85 34.45
CA GLN A 324 -28.62 9.98 35.51
C GLN A 324 -27.10 9.78 35.41
N ARG A 325 -26.56 9.60 34.19
CA ARG A 325 -25.11 9.49 33.98
C ARG A 325 -24.34 10.74 34.41
N LEU A 326 -24.90 11.93 34.16
CA LEU A 326 -24.30 13.20 34.61
C LEU A 326 -24.25 13.26 36.14
N ARG A 327 -25.34 12.84 36.81
CA ARG A 327 -25.42 12.79 38.27
C ARG A 327 -24.44 11.81 38.89
N ASP A 328 -24.35 10.60 38.35
CA ASP A 328 -23.43 9.58 38.84
C ASP A 328 -21.96 10.03 38.71
N CYS A 329 -21.63 10.75 37.62
CA CYS A 329 -20.32 11.36 37.41
C CYS A 329 -20.01 12.45 38.45
N LEU A 330 -20.99 13.31 38.77
CA LEU A 330 -20.84 14.35 39.79
C LEU A 330 -20.64 13.73 41.18
N ASP A 331 -21.46 12.76 41.55
CA ASP A 331 -21.39 12.10 42.86
C ASP A 331 -20.04 11.39 43.05
N GLY A 332 -19.55 10.71 42.00
CA GLY A 332 -18.20 10.12 42.02
C GLY A 332 -17.08 11.15 42.17
N SER A 333 -17.21 12.30 41.51
CA SER A 333 -16.23 13.40 41.60
C SER A 333 -16.20 14.04 43.00
N VAL A 334 -17.37 14.25 43.61
CA VAL A 334 -17.50 14.75 44.98
C VAL A 334 -16.86 13.79 45.98
N ALA A 335 -17.21 12.49 45.90
CA ALA A 335 -16.64 11.47 46.78
C ALA A 335 -15.11 11.39 46.68
N PHE A 336 -14.55 11.56 45.48
CA PHE A 336 -13.10 11.61 45.28
C PHE A 336 -12.45 12.84 45.93
N ILE A 337 -13.05 14.03 45.79
CA ILE A 337 -12.56 15.26 46.42
C ILE A 337 -12.63 15.16 47.95
N GLU A 338 -13.70 14.58 48.50
CA GLU A 338 -13.82 14.32 49.93
C GLU A 338 -12.74 13.35 50.43
N ALA A 339 -12.44 12.30 49.68
CA ALA A 339 -11.35 11.38 50.00
C ALA A 339 -9.98 12.09 50.02
N ILE A 340 -9.72 13.03 49.09
CA ILE A 340 -8.53 13.90 49.12
C ILE A 340 -8.51 14.77 50.38
N ALA A 341 -9.64 15.38 50.75
CA ALA A 341 -9.74 16.22 51.94
C ALA A 341 -9.45 15.44 53.22
N THR A 342 -10.02 14.24 53.36
CA THR A 342 -9.76 13.33 54.49
C THR A 342 -8.28 12.96 54.56
N ALA A 343 -7.66 12.56 53.44
CA ALA A 343 -6.23 12.22 53.40
C ALA A 343 -5.34 13.40 53.84
N ARG A 344 -5.65 14.63 53.41
CA ARG A 344 -4.90 15.84 53.81
C ARG A 344 -5.02 16.17 55.30
N THR A 345 -6.14 15.82 55.94
CA THR A 345 -6.32 16.01 57.38
C THR A 345 -5.60 14.93 58.20
N ALA A 346 -5.55 13.68 57.71
CA ALA A 346 -4.82 12.59 58.35
C ALA A 346 -3.32 12.85 58.40
N ASP A 347 -2.72 13.32 57.29
CA ASP A 347 -1.30 13.68 57.20
C ASP A 347 -0.89 14.81 58.17
N ARG A 348 -1.80 15.76 58.42
CA ARG A 348 -1.60 16.84 59.41
C ARG A 348 -1.73 16.36 60.86
N SER A 349 -2.42 15.26 61.10
CA SER A 349 -2.61 14.68 62.42
C SER A 349 -1.39 13.87 62.85
N ASP A 350 -0.77 13.15 61.89
CA ASP A 350 0.43 12.34 62.11
C ASP A 350 1.67 13.21 62.34
N ALA A 351 1.79 14.33 61.63
CA ALA A 351 2.83 15.34 61.87
C ALA A 351 2.71 16.04 63.24
N GLY A 352 1.56 15.95 63.92
CA GLY A 352 1.36 16.47 65.27
C GLY A 352 1.68 15.47 66.39
N ALA A 353 1.92 14.20 66.08
CA ALA A 353 2.18 13.14 67.06
C ALA A 353 3.69 12.92 67.33
N GLU A 354 4.58 13.34 66.43
CA GLU A 354 6.04 13.22 66.60
C GLU A 354 6.66 14.28 67.54
N ASP A 355 5.95 15.34 67.92
CA ASP A 355 6.49 16.43 68.77
C ASP A 355 6.19 16.26 70.28
N ARG A 356 6.15 15.02 70.79
CA ARG A 356 6.04 14.76 72.23
C ARG A 356 7.44 14.60 72.83
N PRO A 357 7.92 15.51 73.70
CA PRO A 357 9.26 15.40 74.26
C PRO A 357 9.37 14.20 75.23
N PRO A 358 10.55 13.58 75.35
CA PRO A 358 10.74 12.43 76.23
C PRO A 358 10.59 12.84 77.71
N ARG A 359 9.82 12.03 78.45
CA ARG A 359 9.66 12.11 79.91
C ARG A 359 11.04 12.11 80.59
N ALA A 360 11.31 13.16 81.36
CA ALA A 360 12.46 13.22 82.26
C ALA A 360 12.38 12.08 83.30
N ALA A 361 13.42 11.26 83.36
CA ALA A 361 13.67 10.35 84.47
C ALA A 361 14.07 11.19 85.70
N THR A 362 13.37 10.98 86.81
CA THR A 362 13.70 11.55 88.11
C THR A 362 14.51 10.49 88.86
N ASP A 363 15.73 10.85 89.24
CA ASP A 363 16.46 10.26 90.38
C ASP A 363 16.36 11.24 91.56
#